data_AF-A0A179B6Q3-F1
#
_entry.id   AF-A0A179B6Q3-F1
#
_cell.length_a   1.000
_cell.length_b   1.000
_cell.length_c   1.000
_cell.angle_alpha   90.00
_cell.angle_beta   90.00
_cell.angle_gamma   90.00
#
_symmetry.space_group_name_H-M   'P 1'
#
loop_
_entity.id
_entity.type
_entity.pdbx_description
1 polymer ?
#
loop_
_entity_poly.entity_id
_entity_poly.type
_entity_poly.pdbx_seq_one_letter_code
_entity_poly.pdbx_strand_id
1 'polypeptide(L)'
;MKKFLAISAALGLLAACGSTPDQDSKSSSANGSTNTDVAKPCVGSISWNSGSTPPPYSSRWTLVLSANGAKASFSHGPSYGAKPTFEAKEFSVDARKSEALCKVIRDIPSEWEPKVGGPVMEWKVTGASGGATNDYFGPAYKAALEIIGSQRLDEAKSKFSQWADEYKKSREASPHT
;
A
#
# COMPACT_ATOMS: atom_id res chain seq x y z
N MET A 1 11.92 -70.97 -10.60
CA MET A 1 12.91 -69.86 -10.47
C MET A 1 12.11 -68.57 -10.64
N LYS A 2 12.08 -67.51 -9.83
CA LYS A 2 12.88 -66.97 -8.70
C LYS A 2 11.87 -66.19 -7.81
N LYS A 3 11.77 -66.54 -6.53
CA LYS A 3 12.21 -65.75 -5.34
C LYS A 3 11.31 -64.57 -4.95
N PHE A 4 10.50 -64.78 -3.91
CA PHE A 4 10.05 -63.75 -2.97
C PHE A 4 11.24 -63.22 -2.16
N LEU A 5 11.22 -61.94 -1.79
CA LEU A 5 11.85 -61.39 -0.58
C LEU A 5 11.28 -60.00 -0.27
N ALA A 6 10.65 -59.88 0.89
CA ALA A 6 10.22 -58.64 1.54
C ALA A 6 11.30 -58.17 2.52
N ILE A 7 11.54 -56.86 2.63
CA ILE A 7 12.35 -56.21 3.70
C ILE A 7 11.80 -54.77 3.83
N SER A 8 10.91 -54.49 4.79
CA SER A 8 11.15 -54.01 6.17
C SER A 8 11.47 -52.51 6.27
N ALA A 9 10.57 -51.82 6.98
CA ALA A 9 10.70 -50.46 7.46
C ALA A 9 11.75 -50.36 8.58
N ALA A 10 12.42 -49.22 8.68
CA ALA A 10 13.19 -48.83 9.85
C ALA A 10 12.82 -47.38 10.25
N LEU A 11 12.06 -47.27 11.34
CA LEU A 11 11.97 -46.07 12.16
C LEU A 11 13.31 -45.87 12.88
N GLY A 12 13.90 -44.69 12.75
CA GLY A 12 15.02 -44.23 13.59
C GLY A 12 14.57 -43.09 14.48
N LEU A 13 14.15 -43.40 15.71
CA LEU A 13 14.10 -42.47 16.85
C LEU A 13 15.44 -42.57 17.59
N LEU A 14 16.14 -41.46 17.75
CA LEU A 14 17.18 -41.32 18.79
C LEU A 14 16.92 -40.07 19.61
N ALA A 15 16.93 -40.30 20.92
CA ALA A 15 16.57 -39.40 21.99
C ALA A 15 17.66 -38.36 22.29
N ALA A 16 17.21 -37.31 22.96
CA ALA A 16 17.98 -36.17 23.43
C ALA A 16 18.88 -36.48 24.65
N CYS A 17 20.04 -35.84 24.67
CA CYS A 17 20.74 -35.30 25.84
C CYS A 17 21.23 -33.91 25.36
N GLY A 18 20.93 -32.76 25.95
CA GLY A 18 20.87 -32.44 27.37
C GLY A 18 22.06 -31.54 27.70
N SER A 19 21.91 -30.22 27.49
CA SER A 19 22.85 -29.20 27.98
C SER A 19 22.04 -27.96 28.38
N THR A 20 21.95 -27.71 29.69
CA THR A 20 21.33 -26.55 30.34
C THR A 20 22.25 -25.30 30.22
N PRO A 21 21.81 -24.09 30.60
CA PRO A 21 21.89 -22.90 29.75
C PRO A 21 22.98 -21.91 30.19
N ASP A 22 23.73 -21.35 29.23
CA ASP A 22 24.51 -20.14 29.48
C ASP A 22 23.63 -18.90 29.26
N GLN A 23 23.23 -18.35 30.39
CA GLN A 23 22.62 -17.05 30.53
C GLN A 23 23.77 -16.05 30.74
N ASP A 24 24.18 -15.32 29.69
CA ASP A 24 24.61 -13.93 29.86
C ASP A 24 24.78 -13.14 28.54
N SER A 25 23.99 -12.07 28.47
CA SER A 25 24.43 -10.73 28.05
C SER A 25 24.85 -10.48 26.58
N LYS A 26 23.87 -10.13 25.73
CA LYS A 26 23.67 -8.74 25.24
C LYS A 26 22.54 -8.66 24.21
N SER A 27 21.51 -7.92 24.59
CA SER A 27 20.57 -7.25 23.69
C SER A 27 21.36 -6.50 22.61
N SER A 28 21.26 -6.98 21.38
CA SER A 28 21.32 -6.10 20.21
C SER A 28 20.02 -6.31 19.47
N SER A 29 19.21 -5.26 19.48
CA SER A 29 18.02 -5.10 18.67
C SER A 29 18.41 -5.14 17.19
N ALA A 30 18.63 -6.33 16.65
CA ALA A 30 18.60 -6.54 15.23
C ALA A 30 17.13 -6.47 14.82
N ASN A 31 16.67 -5.26 14.49
CA ASN A 31 15.42 -5.02 13.78
C ASN A 31 15.62 -5.51 12.33
N GLY A 32 15.88 -6.82 12.20
CA GLY A 32 16.06 -7.53 10.96
C GLY A 32 14.69 -7.74 10.36
N SER A 33 14.33 -6.82 9.47
CA SER A 33 13.25 -6.96 8.50
C SER A 33 13.12 -8.42 8.09
N THR A 34 12.02 -9.06 8.49
CA THR A 34 11.66 -10.38 8.00
C THR A 34 11.43 -10.22 6.51
N ASN A 35 12.32 -10.84 5.72
CA ASN A 35 12.24 -10.97 4.26
C ASN A 35 10.79 -11.00 3.81
N THR A 36 10.30 -9.88 3.32
CA THR A 36 8.91 -9.78 2.96
C THR A 36 8.78 -10.43 1.59
N ASP A 37 8.17 -11.61 1.60
CA ASP A 37 7.98 -12.47 0.45
C ASP A 37 7.27 -11.70 -0.68
N VAL A 38 8.05 -11.23 -1.66
CA VAL A 38 7.59 -10.40 -2.79
C VAL A 38 6.72 -11.20 -3.75
N ALA A 39 6.61 -12.52 -3.56
CA ALA A 39 5.67 -13.37 -4.28
C ALA A 39 4.23 -13.27 -3.73
N LYS A 40 4.00 -12.47 -2.68
CA LYS A 40 2.66 -12.25 -2.13
C LYS A 40 2.05 -10.97 -2.70
N PRO A 41 0.74 -10.97 -2.98
CA PRO A 41 0.05 -9.80 -3.46
C PRO A 41 0.08 -8.68 -2.41
N CYS A 42 0.09 -7.44 -2.89
CA CYS A 42 0.09 -6.25 -2.05
C CYS A 42 -1.28 -6.07 -1.41
N VAL A 43 -1.31 -5.91 -0.10
CA VAL A 43 -2.51 -5.71 0.72
C VAL A 43 -2.30 -4.46 1.56
N GLY A 44 -3.34 -3.62 1.68
CA GLY A 44 -3.28 -2.43 2.52
C GLY A 44 -3.67 -1.17 1.76
N SER A 45 -3.15 -0.02 2.19
CA SER A 45 -3.57 1.28 1.66
C SER A 45 -2.39 2.08 1.14
N ILE A 46 -2.62 2.76 0.02
CA ILE A 46 -1.70 3.71 -0.59
C ILE A 46 -2.49 4.97 -0.88
N SER A 47 -1.95 6.12 -0.51
CA SER A 47 -2.57 7.39 -0.83
C SER A 47 -1.58 8.39 -1.36
N TRP A 48 -2.07 9.29 -2.18
CA TRP A 48 -1.33 10.44 -2.65
C TRP A 48 -2.14 11.70 -2.37
N ASN A 49 -1.46 12.73 -1.90
CA ASN A 49 -1.99 14.06 -1.71
C ASN A 49 -1.22 15.01 -2.61
N SER A 50 -1.92 15.89 -3.34
CA SER A 50 -1.31 16.87 -4.23
C SER A 50 -0.66 18.04 -3.51
N GLY A 51 -0.97 18.26 -2.23
CA GLY A 51 -0.40 19.33 -1.42
C GLY A 51 -1.31 19.79 -0.28
N SER A 52 -0.95 20.91 0.34
CA SER A 52 -1.63 21.42 1.54
C SER A 52 -2.55 22.62 1.29
N THR A 53 -2.74 23.03 0.03
CA THR A 53 -3.61 24.16 -0.29
C THR A 53 -5.07 23.84 0.07
N PRO A 54 -5.85 24.79 0.59
CA PRO A 54 -7.26 24.53 0.90
C PRO A 54 -8.08 24.09 -0.33
N PRO A 55 -9.25 23.45 -0.11
CA PRO A 55 -10.28 23.28 -1.13
C PRO A 55 -10.52 24.55 -1.97
N PRO A 56 -10.67 24.42 -3.30
CA PRO A 56 -10.67 23.19 -4.10
C PRO A 56 -9.31 22.91 -4.77
N TYR A 57 -8.21 23.49 -4.29
CA TYR A 57 -6.93 23.51 -5.00
C TYR A 57 -6.04 22.29 -4.73
N SER A 58 -6.35 21.50 -3.70
CA SER A 58 -5.69 20.23 -3.43
C SER A 58 -6.65 19.05 -3.51
N SER A 59 -6.12 17.92 -3.96
CA SER A 59 -6.82 16.66 -4.05
C SER A 59 -6.01 15.53 -3.41
N ARG A 60 -6.71 14.57 -2.84
CA ARG A 60 -6.18 13.30 -2.37
C ARG A 60 -6.87 12.16 -3.09
N TRP A 61 -6.11 11.15 -3.44
CA TRP A 61 -6.67 9.84 -3.73
C TRP A 61 -6.13 8.77 -2.79
N THR A 62 -6.92 7.72 -2.59
CA THR A 62 -6.54 6.53 -1.82
C THR A 62 -6.91 5.28 -2.61
N LEU A 63 -5.96 4.36 -2.72
CA LEU A 63 -6.12 3.00 -3.23
C LEU A 63 -6.01 2.04 -2.04
N VAL A 64 -7.02 1.19 -1.85
CA VAL A 64 -7.04 0.14 -0.84
C VAL A 64 -7.09 -1.21 -1.54
N LEU A 65 -6.10 -2.06 -1.28
CA LEU A 65 -6.01 -3.41 -1.79
C LEU A 65 -6.53 -4.41 -0.75
N SER A 66 -7.43 -5.30 -1.17
CA SER A 66 -8.07 -6.31 -0.32
C SER A 66 -7.06 -7.32 0.24
N ALA A 67 -7.48 -8.11 1.23
CA ALA A 67 -6.63 -9.09 1.94
C ALA A 67 -5.91 -10.14 1.06
N ASN A 68 -6.38 -10.34 -0.18
CA ASN A 68 -5.78 -11.25 -1.17
C ASN A 68 -5.20 -10.50 -2.38
N GLY A 69 -5.22 -9.16 -2.36
CA GLY A 69 -4.80 -8.26 -3.44
C GLY A 69 -5.49 -8.47 -4.79
N ALA A 70 -6.57 -9.27 -4.84
CA ALA A 70 -7.34 -9.52 -6.05
C ALA A 70 -8.45 -8.48 -6.28
N LYS A 71 -8.73 -7.66 -5.26
CA LYS A 71 -9.66 -6.55 -5.35
C LYS A 71 -9.07 -5.28 -4.81
N ALA A 72 -9.60 -4.16 -5.27
CA ALA A 72 -9.29 -2.86 -4.71
C ALA A 72 -10.50 -1.95 -4.61
N SER A 73 -10.38 -0.96 -3.75
CA SER A 73 -11.24 0.21 -3.70
C SER A 73 -10.39 1.46 -3.93
N PHE A 74 -10.94 2.43 -4.63
CA PHE A 74 -10.29 3.68 -4.97
C PHE A 74 -11.23 4.83 -4.64
N SER A 75 -10.70 5.85 -3.98
CA SER A 75 -11.41 7.09 -3.70
C SER A 75 -10.58 8.29 -4.12
N HIS A 76 -11.25 9.34 -4.57
CA HIS A 76 -10.63 10.61 -4.94
C HIS A 76 -11.51 11.77 -4.48
N GLY A 77 -10.89 12.82 -3.97
CA GLY A 77 -11.60 14.01 -3.52
C GLY A 77 -10.65 15.07 -2.99
N PRO A 78 -11.20 16.09 -2.30
CA PRO A 78 -10.42 17.17 -1.71
C PRO A 78 -9.50 16.64 -0.62
N SER A 79 -8.30 17.23 -0.47
CA SER A 79 -7.36 16.74 0.55
C SER A 79 -7.85 16.95 1.99
N TYR A 80 -8.77 17.90 2.21
CA TYR A 80 -9.28 18.25 3.54
C TYR A 80 -10.78 18.55 3.52
N GLY A 81 -11.43 18.32 4.67
CA GLY A 81 -12.75 18.88 5.03
C GLY A 81 -13.98 18.25 4.35
N ALA A 82 -13.83 17.62 3.19
CA ALA A 82 -14.94 17.08 2.41
C ALA A 82 -14.80 15.57 2.17
N LYS A 83 -15.94 14.92 1.91
CA LYS A 83 -15.99 13.52 1.48
C LYS A 83 -15.38 13.36 0.08
N PRO A 84 -14.92 12.15 -0.29
CA PRO A 84 -14.53 11.86 -1.66
C PRO A 84 -15.62 12.25 -2.67
N THR A 85 -15.22 12.89 -3.75
CA THR A 85 -16.11 13.22 -4.88
C THR A 85 -16.33 12.01 -5.80
N PHE A 86 -15.45 11.01 -5.69
CA PHE A 86 -15.54 9.76 -6.44
C PHE A 86 -15.10 8.59 -5.56
N GLU A 87 -15.84 7.48 -5.66
CA GLU A 87 -15.48 6.20 -5.07
C GLU A 87 -15.78 5.07 -6.07
N ALA A 88 -14.84 4.15 -6.21
CA ALA A 88 -15.03 2.86 -6.86
C ALA A 88 -14.65 1.77 -5.88
N LYS A 89 -15.53 0.79 -5.66
CA LYS A 89 -15.33 -0.26 -4.64
C LYS A 89 -15.22 -1.63 -5.30
N GLU A 90 -14.43 -2.49 -4.66
CA GLU A 90 -14.36 -3.93 -4.94
C GLU A 90 -14.07 -4.30 -6.41
N PHE A 91 -13.31 -3.47 -7.14
CA PHE A 91 -12.95 -3.77 -8.52
C PHE A 91 -11.82 -4.80 -8.59
N SER A 92 -11.84 -5.64 -9.62
CA SER A 92 -10.82 -6.67 -9.82
C SER A 92 -9.46 -6.06 -10.12
N VAL A 93 -8.43 -6.64 -9.50
CA VAL A 93 -7.03 -6.27 -9.67
C VAL A 93 -6.27 -7.47 -10.23
N ASP A 94 -5.42 -7.21 -11.22
CA ASP A 94 -4.42 -8.19 -11.66
C ASP A 94 -3.39 -8.38 -10.55
N ALA A 95 -3.27 -9.61 -10.03
CA ALA A 95 -2.33 -9.96 -8.98
C ALA A 95 -0.90 -9.53 -9.31
N ARG A 96 -0.48 -9.61 -10.58
CA ARG A 96 0.87 -9.20 -11.01
C ARG A 96 1.10 -7.70 -10.83
N LYS A 97 0.08 -6.88 -11.06
CA LYS A 97 0.17 -5.43 -10.84
C LYS A 97 0.26 -5.12 -9.35
N SER A 98 -0.49 -5.85 -8.53
CA SER A 98 -0.44 -5.74 -7.08
C SER A 98 0.95 -6.11 -6.55
N GLU A 99 1.51 -7.25 -6.96
CA GLU A 99 2.87 -7.68 -6.61
C GLU A 99 3.93 -6.66 -7.04
N ALA A 100 3.84 -6.16 -8.28
CA ALA A 100 4.75 -5.14 -8.81
C ALA A 100 4.73 -3.86 -7.97
N LEU A 101 3.56 -3.41 -7.53
CA LEU A 101 3.41 -2.25 -6.66
C LEU A 101 4.15 -2.43 -5.33
N CYS A 102 3.99 -3.58 -4.68
CA CYS A 102 4.67 -3.83 -3.40
C CYS A 102 6.18 -3.96 -3.56
N LYS A 103 6.66 -4.55 -4.66
CA LYS A 103 8.08 -4.57 -5.00
C LYS A 103 8.64 -3.14 -5.10
N VAL A 104 7.91 -2.25 -5.79
CA VAL A 104 8.30 -0.85 -5.93
C VAL A 104 8.29 -0.14 -4.57
N ILE A 105 7.21 -0.28 -3.78
CA ILE A 105 7.07 0.39 -2.48
C ILE A 105 8.16 -0.01 -1.49
N ARG A 106 8.52 -1.29 -1.45
CA ARG A 106 9.60 -1.80 -0.57
C ARG A 106 10.93 -1.07 -0.82
N ASP A 107 11.20 -0.70 -2.06
CA ASP A 107 12.47 -0.12 -2.47
C ASP A 107 12.45 1.43 -2.36
N ILE A 108 11.34 2.04 -1.93
CA ILE A 108 11.22 3.48 -1.72
C ILE A 108 11.70 3.84 -0.31
N PRO A 109 12.65 4.80 -0.18
CA PRO A 109 13.02 5.35 1.12
C PRO A 109 11.82 6.02 1.79
N SER A 110 11.47 5.58 3.00
CA SER A 110 10.48 6.28 3.82
C SER A 110 11.11 7.47 4.53
N GLU A 111 10.46 8.62 4.43
CA GLU A 111 10.77 9.84 5.15
C GLU A 111 9.90 9.90 6.42
N TRP A 112 10.54 10.20 7.56
CA TRP A 112 9.83 10.38 8.83
C TRP A 112 9.05 11.70 8.87
N GLU A 113 9.62 12.75 8.27
CA GLU A 113 9.05 14.09 8.19
C GLU A 113 8.98 14.53 6.73
N PRO A 114 7.92 14.16 6.00
CA PRO A 114 7.71 14.66 4.65
C PRO A 114 7.57 16.19 4.67
N LYS A 115 8.15 16.84 3.65
CA LYS A 115 8.08 18.28 3.42
C LYS A 115 6.63 18.75 3.36
N VAL A 116 6.36 19.88 4.03
CA VAL A 116 5.05 20.53 4.02
C VAL A 116 4.78 21.23 2.68
N GLY A 117 3.51 21.25 2.26
CA GLY A 117 3.03 22.03 1.12
C GLY A 117 3.15 21.35 -0.25
N GLY A 118 4.04 20.37 -0.41
CA GLY A 118 4.22 19.62 -1.65
C GLY A 118 3.40 18.33 -1.74
N PRO A 119 3.43 17.65 -2.91
CA PRO A 119 2.80 16.35 -3.04
C PRO A 119 3.50 15.33 -2.14
N VAL A 120 2.71 14.46 -1.52
CA VAL A 120 3.20 13.39 -0.65
C VAL A 120 2.49 12.10 -1.01
N MET A 121 3.25 11.00 -1.06
CA MET A 121 2.70 9.66 -1.17
C MET A 121 2.93 8.93 0.15
N GLU A 122 1.89 8.27 0.64
CA GLU A 122 1.87 7.51 1.89
C GLU A 122 1.44 6.07 1.61
N TRP A 123 2.02 5.11 2.32
CA TRP A 123 1.63 3.71 2.21
C TRP A 123 1.65 3.00 3.55
N LYS A 124 0.77 2.01 3.67
CA LYS A 124 0.75 1.00 4.72
C LYS A 124 0.33 -0.30 4.05
N VAL A 125 1.31 -1.08 3.60
CA VAL A 125 1.09 -2.29 2.80
C VAL A 125 1.92 -3.47 3.31
N THR A 126 1.40 -4.68 3.12
CA THR A 126 2.15 -5.93 3.36
C THR A 126 3.33 -5.99 2.41
N GLY A 127 4.57 -6.06 2.89
CA GLY A 127 5.72 -5.89 1.98
C GLY A 127 6.72 -4.86 2.46
N ALA A 128 6.22 -3.87 3.20
CA ALA A 128 7.00 -2.72 3.63
C ALA A 128 6.56 -2.28 5.03
N SER A 129 7.49 -1.73 5.80
CA SER A 129 7.10 -0.81 6.88
C SER A 129 6.34 0.35 6.26
N GLY A 130 5.22 0.75 6.88
CA GLY A 130 4.48 1.93 6.43
C GLY A 130 5.39 3.15 6.37
N GLY A 131 5.13 4.06 5.43
CA GLY A 131 6.01 5.18 5.15
C GLY A 131 5.37 6.25 4.30
N ALA A 132 6.10 7.36 4.14
CA ALA A 132 5.75 8.45 3.27
C ALA A 132 6.99 8.97 2.52
N THR A 133 6.82 9.63 1.38
CA THR A 133 7.92 10.35 0.71
C THR A 133 7.35 11.50 -0.15
N ASN A 134 8.13 12.57 -0.29
CA ASN A 134 7.86 13.63 -1.28
C ASN A 134 8.69 13.48 -2.55
N ASP A 135 9.87 12.84 -2.49
CA ASP A 135 10.88 12.96 -3.54
C ASP A 135 10.97 11.69 -4.43
N TYR A 136 10.66 10.51 -3.90
CA TYR A 136 10.92 9.22 -4.57
C TYR A 136 9.65 8.43 -4.93
N PHE A 137 8.47 9.06 -4.85
CA PHE A 137 7.20 8.33 -5.02
C PHE A 137 6.86 7.98 -6.47
N GLY A 138 7.53 8.57 -7.47
CA GLY A 138 7.16 8.47 -8.90
C GLY A 138 6.86 7.05 -9.39
N PRO A 139 7.74 6.06 -9.11
CA PRO A 139 7.50 4.66 -9.46
C PRO A 139 6.25 4.07 -8.80
N ALA A 140 6.05 4.27 -7.49
CA ALA A 140 4.88 3.75 -6.79
C ALA A 140 3.59 4.43 -7.25
N TYR A 141 3.66 5.73 -7.50
CA TYR A 141 2.55 6.51 -8.03
C TYR A 141 2.09 5.92 -9.38
N LYS A 142 3.02 5.72 -10.31
CA LYS A 142 2.71 5.10 -11.60
C LYS A 142 2.10 3.69 -11.44
N ALA A 143 2.70 2.83 -10.61
CA ALA A 143 2.20 1.48 -10.37
C ALA A 143 0.78 1.49 -9.77
N ALA A 144 0.48 2.41 -8.85
CA ALA A 144 -0.84 2.57 -8.28
C ALA A 144 -1.86 3.03 -9.34
N LEU A 145 -1.50 3.99 -10.20
CA LEU A 145 -2.36 4.44 -11.30
C LEU A 145 -2.68 3.31 -12.28
N GLU A 146 -1.72 2.43 -12.57
CA GLU A 146 -1.94 1.26 -13.44
C GLU A 146 -2.92 0.24 -12.86
N ILE A 147 -3.02 0.14 -11.53
CA ILE A 147 -4.02 -0.68 -10.83
C ILE A 147 -5.40 0.00 -10.88
N ILE A 148 -5.45 1.31 -10.59
CA ILE A 148 -6.71 2.07 -10.60
C ILE A 148 -7.34 2.03 -12.00
N GLY A 149 -6.53 2.20 -13.03
CA GLY A 149 -6.93 2.19 -14.43
C GLY A 149 -7.42 3.56 -14.92
N SER A 150 -7.16 3.85 -16.20
CA SER A 150 -7.42 5.16 -16.82
C SER A 150 -8.88 5.58 -16.70
N GLN A 151 -9.83 4.68 -16.99
CA GLN A 151 -11.26 5.00 -16.93
C GLN A 151 -11.67 5.57 -15.56
N ARG A 152 -11.26 4.93 -14.45
CA ARG A 152 -11.59 5.40 -13.10
C ARG A 152 -10.88 6.71 -12.77
N LEU A 153 -9.66 6.90 -13.25
CA LEU A 153 -8.92 8.14 -13.06
C LEU A 153 -9.59 9.31 -13.79
N ASP A 154 -10.06 9.09 -15.01
CA ASP A 154 -10.71 10.12 -15.81
C ASP A 154 -12.09 10.49 -15.22
N GLU A 155 -12.87 9.50 -14.80
CA GLU A 155 -14.12 9.73 -14.07
C GLU A 155 -13.88 10.50 -12.75
N ALA A 156 -12.86 10.09 -11.97
CA ALA A 156 -12.51 10.73 -10.71
C ALA A 156 -12.04 12.17 -10.88
N LYS A 157 -11.25 12.47 -11.93
CA LYS A 157 -10.82 13.83 -12.27
C LYS A 157 -12.02 14.68 -12.69
N SER A 158 -12.88 14.14 -13.55
CA SER A 158 -14.10 14.83 -14.00
C SER A 158 -15.00 15.20 -12.82
N LYS A 159 -15.26 14.25 -11.90
CA LYS A 159 -16.06 14.49 -10.70
C LYS A 159 -15.43 15.51 -9.75
N PHE A 160 -14.10 15.47 -9.58
CA PHE A 160 -13.41 16.46 -8.76
C PHE A 160 -13.48 17.86 -9.38
N SER A 161 -13.29 17.99 -10.71
CA SER A 161 -13.41 19.27 -11.41
C SER A 161 -14.82 19.87 -11.29
N GLN A 162 -15.87 19.06 -11.47
CA GLN A 162 -17.26 19.51 -11.30
C GLN A 162 -17.49 20.05 -9.88
N TRP A 163 -17.09 19.28 -8.87
CA TRP A 163 -17.18 19.71 -7.47
C TRP A 163 -16.36 20.97 -7.20
N ALA A 164 -15.16 21.09 -7.76
CA ALA A 164 -14.29 22.24 -7.56
C ALA A 164 -14.92 23.53 -8.10
N ASP A 165 -15.59 23.46 -9.25
CA ASP A 165 -16.29 24.60 -9.85
C ASP A 165 -17.53 24.99 -9.04
N GLU A 166 -18.31 24.01 -8.57
CA GLU A 166 -19.45 24.25 -7.67
C GLU A 166 -19.00 24.87 -6.34
N TYR A 167 -17.90 24.36 -5.77
CA TYR A 167 -17.32 24.87 -4.54
C TYR A 167 -16.94 26.36 -4.67
N LYS A 168 -16.25 26.75 -5.76
CA LYS A 168 -15.90 28.16 -6.02
C LYS A 168 -17.14 29.04 -6.13
N LYS A 169 -18.12 28.63 -6.94
CA LYS A 169 -19.37 29.38 -7.12
C LYS A 169 -20.11 29.58 -5.80
N SER A 170 -20.15 28.56 -4.94
CA SER A 170 -20.80 28.67 -3.63
C SER A 170 -20.12 29.67 -2.68
N ARG A 171 -18.79 29.84 -2.80
CA ARG A 171 -18.00 30.78 -1.99
C ARG A 171 -18.09 32.20 -2.51
N GLU A 172 -18.21 32.39 -3.83
CA GLU A 172 -18.45 33.70 -4.44
C GLU A 172 -19.87 34.20 -4.16
N ALA A 173 -20.87 33.31 -4.18
CA ALA A 173 -22.26 33.64 -3.91
C ALA A 173 -22.57 33.89 -2.42
N SER A 174 -21.67 33.50 -1.52
CA SER A 174 -21.80 33.70 -0.08
C SER A 174 -20.74 34.73 0.37
N PRO A 175 -20.98 36.04 0.17
CA PRO A 175 -20.06 37.04 0.68
C PRO A 175 -20.02 36.88 2.19
N HIS A 176 -18.83 36.62 2.71
CA HIS A 176 -18.56 36.60 4.14
C HIS A 176 -19.03 37.93 4.73
N THR A 177 -20.17 37.93 5.42
CA THR A 177 -20.60 38.99 6.35
C THR A 177 -19.81 38.89 7.65
#